data_AF-A9KPR1-F1
#
_entry.id   AF-A9KPR1-F1
#
_cell.length_a   1.000
_cell.length_b   1.000
_cell.length_c   1.000
_cell.angle_alpha   90.00
_cell.angle_beta   90.00
_cell.angle_gamma   90.00
#
_symmetry.space_group_name_H-M   'P 1'
#
loop_
_entity.id
_entity.type
_entity.pdbx_description
1 polymer ?
#
loop_
_entity_poly.entity_id
_entity_poly.type
_entity_poly.pdbx_seq_one_letter_code
_entity_poly.pdbx_strand_id
1 'polypeptide(L)'
;MANGDNASVTLAKIRAGTAYFQQDSTTYSDELKAVQKALYLYGYCPGGAPDGYFGSGMLGAVKGFQNENGLLNDGLFGQSSLTKLEAWSGTIYGTPTATPSLDQVRNGLDYYHSGDTGTPVTTIRTLLNNKGYTCASTGSYDADLVNVVKSFQTAMGLSSDGSAGQGTLAALEDTISDTAWLSSGTVNLTAGKLARVGFKNILLRRDIVTLLNNALNTHSINTKEKVKQFLAQCKAETDSGASLVEYIYRPGTTGTASYAPYYGAGFLQLTWSDAYTQYKAYKGDSKILSPGEYATQHVAIAYPGDSAGWFWNTYKSFNNNSVVDWSGTAQSICTTLTTKITGSSSGATTRYNNYQQISNVLK
;
A
#
# COMPACT_ATOMS: atom_id res chain seq x y z
N MET A 1 -22.16 -17.24 -24.33
CA MET A 1 -22.92 -16.86 -23.13
C MET A 1 -22.03 -17.21 -21.94
N ALA A 2 -21.63 -16.22 -21.14
CA ALA A 2 -20.81 -16.48 -19.96
C ALA A 2 -21.69 -17.20 -18.93
N ASN A 3 -21.35 -18.45 -18.60
CA ASN A 3 -22.19 -19.39 -17.83
C ASN A 3 -21.78 -19.46 -16.35
N GLY A 4 -21.22 -18.39 -15.78
CA GLY A 4 -20.84 -18.34 -14.36
C GLY A 4 -21.79 -17.48 -13.54
N ASP A 5 -21.83 -17.72 -12.23
CA ASP A 5 -22.74 -17.04 -11.29
C ASP A 5 -22.58 -15.52 -11.30
N ASN A 6 -21.37 -15.03 -11.59
CA ASN A 6 -21.10 -13.59 -11.63
C ASN A 6 -21.37 -12.96 -13.01
N ALA A 7 -21.75 -13.73 -14.04
CA ALA A 7 -21.75 -13.28 -15.44
C ALA A 7 -22.71 -12.10 -15.73
N SER A 8 -23.77 -11.96 -14.94
CA SER A 8 -24.75 -10.87 -15.09
C SER A 8 -24.66 -9.82 -13.97
N VAL A 9 -23.74 -9.99 -13.03
CA VAL A 9 -23.59 -9.10 -11.87
C VAL A 9 -22.92 -7.82 -12.32
N THR A 10 -23.51 -6.68 -11.91
CA THR A 10 -22.86 -5.38 -12.09
C THR A 10 -22.84 -4.56 -10.80
N LEU A 11 -21.93 -3.60 -10.66
CA LEU A 11 -21.84 -2.66 -9.55
C LEU A 11 -23.13 -1.85 -9.42
N ALA A 12 -23.79 -1.52 -10.54
CA ALA A 12 -25.11 -0.91 -10.51
C ALA A 12 -26.17 -1.82 -9.85
N LYS A 13 -26.19 -3.11 -10.18
CA LYS A 13 -27.09 -4.09 -9.54
C LYS A 13 -26.74 -4.33 -8.07
N ILE A 14 -25.45 -4.38 -7.72
CA ILE A 14 -24.99 -4.49 -6.33
C ILE A 14 -25.41 -3.26 -5.52
N ARG A 15 -25.23 -2.04 -6.06
CA ARG A 15 -25.72 -0.80 -5.43
C ARG A 15 -27.24 -0.80 -5.26
N ALA A 16 -27.98 -1.41 -6.20
CA ALA A 16 -29.43 -1.58 -6.09
C ALA A 16 -29.86 -2.72 -5.14
N GLY A 17 -28.92 -3.49 -4.58
CA GLY A 17 -29.22 -4.62 -3.70
C GLY A 17 -29.82 -5.83 -4.41
N THR A 18 -29.71 -5.91 -5.74
CA THR A 18 -30.31 -6.98 -6.56
C THR A 18 -29.30 -8.02 -7.05
N ALA A 19 -28.02 -7.84 -6.73
CA ALA A 19 -26.96 -8.79 -7.04
C ALA A 19 -25.81 -8.70 -6.01
N TYR A 20 -24.93 -9.68 -6.03
CA TYR A 20 -23.70 -9.74 -5.26
C TYR A 20 -22.67 -10.54 -6.07
N PHE A 21 -21.38 -10.29 -5.87
CA PHE A 21 -20.36 -11.21 -6.36
C PHE A 21 -20.15 -12.34 -5.35
N GLN A 22 -19.95 -13.56 -5.85
CA GLN A 22 -19.61 -14.75 -5.05
C GLN A 22 -18.47 -15.54 -5.68
N GLN A 23 -17.95 -16.54 -4.97
CA GLN A 23 -16.86 -17.37 -5.49
C GLN A 23 -17.27 -18.07 -6.79
N ASP A 24 -16.60 -17.69 -7.87
CA ASP A 24 -16.80 -18.18 -9.23
C ASP A 24 -15.50 -17.94 -10.00
N SER A 25 -14.84 -19.03 -10.40
CA SER A 25 -13.57 -19.01 -11.15
C SER A 25 -13.74 -19.04 -12.66
N THR A 26 -14.97 -18.92 -13.16
CA THR A 26 -15.30 -19.02 -14.58
C THR A 26 -15.70 -17.68 -15.20
N THR A 27 -16.17 -16.73 -14.37
CA THR A 27 -16.53 -15.39 -14.82
C THR A 27 -15.41 -14.39 -14.57
N TYR A 28 -15.10 -13.59 -15.59
CA TYR A 28 -14.19 -12.46 -15.51
C TYR A 28 -14.93 -11.17 -15.86
N SER A 29 -14.75 -10.10 -15.08
CA SER A 29 -15.28 -8.79 -15.41
C SER A 29 -14.38 -7.65 -14.92
N ASP A 30 -14.41 -6.52 -15.62
CA ASP A 30 -13.65 -5.34 -15.21
C ASP A 30 -14.22 -4.70 -13.94
N GLU A 31 -15.52 -4.86 -13.68
CA GLU A 31 -16.11 -4.45 -12.41
C GLU A 31 -15.61 -5.27 -11.23
N LEU A 32 -15.44 -6.59 -11.40
CA LEU A 32 -14.86 -7.42 -10.34
C LEU A 32 -13.37 -7.07 -10.13
N LYS A 33 -12.65 -6.82 -11.22
CA LYS A 33 -11.26 -6.34 -11.18
C LYS A 33 -11.15 -5.01 -10.43
N ALA A 34 -12.11 -4.09 -10.62
CA ALA A 34 -12.16 -2.83 -9.90
C ALA A 34 -12.40 -3.01 -8.39
N VAL A 35 -13.30 -3.92 -7.99
CA VAL A 35 -13.50 -4.26 -6.57
C VAL A 35 -12.26 -4.91 -5.97
N GLN A 36 -11.64 -5.87 -6.66
CA GLN A 36 -10.38 -6.49 -6.23
C GLN A 36 -9.29 -5.44 -6.02
N LYS A 37 -9.14 -4.50 -6.97
CA LYS A 37 -8.17 -3.41 -6.89
C LYS A 37 -8.43 -2.52 -5.67
N ALA A 38 -9.68 -2.17 -5.42
CA ALA A 38 -10.05 -1.39 -4.24
C ALA A 38 -9.75 -2.14 -2.94
N LEU A 39 -10.23 -3.38 -2.78
CA LEU A 39 -9.92 -4.19 -1.59
C LEU A 39 -8.41 -4.30 -1.35
N TYR A 40 -7.65 -4.59 -2.41
CA TYR A 40 -6.20 -4.69 -2.37
C TYR A 40 -5.53 -3.38 -1.89
N LEU A 41 -5.90 -2.23 -2.45
CA LEU A 41 -5.37 -0.92 -2.04
C LEU A 41 -5.74 -0.54 -0.59
N TYR A 42 -6.82 -1.10 -0.08
CA TYR A 42 -7.24 -1.00 1.32
C TYR A 42 -6.70 -2.13 2.21
N GLY A 43 -5.74 -2.91 1.71
CA GLY A 43 -4.98 -3.91 2.46
C GLY A 43 -5.65 -5.28 2.58
N TYR A 44 -6.82 -5.48 1.97
CA TYR A 44 -7.50 -6.76 1.87
C TYR A 44 -7.04 -7.47 0.60
N CYS A 45 -5.88 -8.14 0.70
CA CYS A 45 -5.21 -8.69 -0.47
C CYS A 45 -5.88 -9.99 -0.97
N PRO A 46 -6.37 -10.06 -2.23
CA PRO A 46 -6.97 -11.27 -2.79
C PRO A 46 -5.94 -12.35 -3.17
N GLY A 47 -4.68 -12.25 -2.72
CA GLY A 47 -3.64 -13.25 -2.96
C GLY A 47 -2.92 -13.13 -4.32
N GLY A 48 -3.09 -12.01 -5.03
CA GLY A 48 -2.45 -11.73 -6.33
C GLY A 48 -2.84 -10.36 -6.88
N ALA A 49 -2.35 -10.05 -8.09
CA ALA A 49 -2.79 -8.86 -8.81
C ALA A 49 -4.28 -9.00 -9.21
N PRO A 50 -5.07 -7.91 -9.19
CA PRO A 50 -6.46 -7.94 -9.66
C PRO A 50 -6.58 -8.50 -11.09
N ASP A 51 -7.32 -9.59 -11.24
CA ASP A 51 -7.44 -10.37 -12.47
C ASP A 51 -8.87 -10.39 -13.03
N GLY A 52 -9.85 -10.03 -12.21
CA GLY A 52 -11.26 -9.92 -12.59
C GLY A 52 -12.11 -11.16 -12.33
N TYR A 53 -11.62 -12.22 -11.66
CA TYR A 53 -12.47 -13.33 -11.21
C TYR A 53 -12.53 -13.50 -9.69
N PHE A 54 -13.59 -14.12 -9.17
CA PHE A 54 -13.78 -14.30 -7.72
C PHE A 54 -13.23 -15.65 -7.25
N GLY A 55 -11.91 -15.75 -7.13
CA GLY A 55 -11.24 -16.94 -6.61
C GLY A 55 -11.29 -17.10 -5.08
N SER A 56 -10.61 -18.13 -4.57
CA SER A 56 -10.48 -18.37 -3.12
C SER A 56 -9.74 -17.25 -2.40
N GLY A 57 -8.78 -16.60 -3.05
CA GLY A 57 -8.11 -15.43 -2.51
C GLY A 57 -9.03 -14.23 -2.38
N MET A 58 -9.87 -13.98 -3.39
CA MET A 58 -10.91 -12.95 -3.34
C MET A 58 -11.94 -13.25 -2.24
N LEU A 59 -12.37 -14.51 -2.08
CA LEU A 59 -13.23 -14.91 -0.97
C LEU A 59 -12.61 -14.59 0.40
N GLY A 60 -11.33 -14.91 0.59
CA GLY A 60 -10.59 -14.56 1.81
C GLY A 60 -10.55 -13.04 2.05
N ALA A 61 -10.25 -12.25 1.01
CA ALA A 61 -10.23 -10.79 1.09
C ALA A 61 -11.61 -10.22 1.48
N VAL A 62 -12.70 -10.72 0.90
CA VAL A 62 -14.06 -10.28 1.24
C VAL A 62 -14.43 -10.65 2.67
N LYS A 63 -14.13 -11.87 3.12
CA LYS A 63 -14.36 -12.27 4.52
C LYS A 63 -13.55 -11.43 5.50
N GLY A 64 -12.28 -11.18 5.20
CA GLY A 64 -11.42 -10.29 5.99
C GLY A 64 -11.99 -8.87 6.07
N PHE A 65 -12.44 -8.33 4.93
CA PHE A 65 -13.10 -7.03 4.86
C PHE A 65 -14.37 -6.99 5.69
N GLN A 66 -15.24 -7.99 5.55
CA GLN A 66 -16.50 -8.06 6.29
C GLN A 66 -16.25 -8.16 7.81
N ASN A 67 -15.33 -9.03 8.24
CA ASN A 67 -14.97 -9.20 9.64
C ASN A 67 -14.44 -7.92 10.28
N GLU A 68 -13.47 -7.26 9.64
CA GLU A 68 -12.88 -6.02 10.17
C GLU A 68 -13.88 -4.87 10.24
N ASN A 69 -14.91 -4.90 9.39
CA ASN A 69 -15.89 -3.82 9.29
C ASN A 69 -17.22 -4.11 9.98
N GLY A 70 -17.32 -5.21 10.73
CA GLY A 70 -18.55 -5.58 11.44
C GLY A 70 -19.74 -5.85 10.51
N LEU A 71 -19.46 -6.30 9.29
CA LEU A 71 -20.47 -6.74 8.33
C LEU A 71 -20.78 -8.22 8.54
N LEU A 72 -21.87 -8.70 7.94
CA LEU A 72 -22.12 -10.14 7.84
C LEU A 72 -20.94 -10.80 7.11
N ASN A 73 -20.29 -11.76 7.77
CA ASN A 73 -19.09 -12.42 7.26
C ASN A 73 -19.44 -13.70 6.48
N ASP A 74 -20.20 -13.51 5.39
CA ASP A 74 -20.70 -14.58 4.52
C ASP A 74 -19.81 -14.85 3.29
N GLY A 75 -18.85 -13.96 3.01
CA GLY A 75 -18.00 -14.02 1.82
C GLY A 75 -18.67 -13.53 0.53
N LEU A 76 -19.90 -13.00 0.60
CA LEU A 76 -20.61 -12.41 -0.53
C LEU A 76 -20.30 -10.92 -0.63
N PHE A 77 -19.82 -10.47 -1.79
CA PHE A 77 -19.62 -9.04 -2.02
C PHE A 77 -20.92 -8.39 -2.51
N GLY A 78 -21.81 -8.10 -1.57
CA GLY A 78 -23.11 -7.45 -1.80
C GLY A 78 -23.14 -5.96 -1.50
N GLN A 79 -24.35 -5.40 -1.44
CA GLN A 79 -24.61 -3.96 -1.28
C GLN A 79 -23.92 -3.34 -0.05
N SER A 80 -23.98 -4.01 1.11
CA SER A 80 -23.35 -3.53 2.35
C SER A 80 -21.82 -3.48 2.23
N SER A 81 -21.22 -4.49 1.60
CA SER A 81 -19.78 -4.54 1.37
C SER A 81 -19.34 -3.42 0.41
N LEU A 82 -20.06 -3.24 -0.70
CA LEU A 82 -19.78 -2.17 -1.66
C LEU A 82 -19.94 -0.79 -1.02
N THR A 83 -21.04 -0.54 -0.31
CA THR A 83 -21.31 0.74 0.37
C THR A 83 -20.20 1.08 1.36
N LYS A 84 -19.76 0.10 2.15
CA LYS A 84 -18.69 0.30 3.13
C LYS A 84 -17.35 0.61 2.44
N LEU A 85 -17.04 -0.08 1.35
CA LEU A 85 -15.81 0.14 0.60
C LEU A 85 -15.81 1.53 -0.07
N GLU A 86 -16.92 1.89 -0.73
CA GLU A 86 -17.08 3.19 -1.40
C GLU A 86 -17.06 4.39 -0.44
N ALA A 87 -17.45 4.19 0.82
CA ALA A 87 -17.31 5.23 1.85
C ALA A 87 -15.84 5.61 2.11
N TRP A 88 -14.90 4.72 1.81
CA TRP A 88 -13.46 4.99 1.94
C TRP A 88 -12.81 5.29 0.61
N SER A 89 -13.15 4.52 -0.43
CA SER A 89 -12.53 4.60 -1.75
C SER A 89 -13.10 5.71 -2.61
N GLY A 90 -14.29 6.23 -2.29
CA GLY A 90 -15.17 6.88 -3.25
C GLY A 90 -15.82 5.86 -4.19
N THR A 91 -16.69 6.32 -5.09
CA THR A 91 -17.41 5.47 -6.04
C THR A 91 -16.46 4.66 -6.92
N ILE A 92 -16.66 3.34 -6.96
CA ILE A 92 -15.88 2.41 -7.78
C ILE A 92 -16.52 2.28 -9.16
N TYR A 93 -15.71 2.32 -10.21
CA TYR A 93 -16.15 2.14 -11.58
C TYR A 93 -15.45 0.92 -12.20
N GLY A 94 -16.16 0.15 -13.04
CA GLY A 94 -15.56 -0.99 -13.72
C GLY A 94 -14.47 -0.61 -14.70
N THR A 95 -14.55 0.58 -15.28
CA THR A 95 -13.54 1.12 -16.19
C THR A 95 -13.10 2.50 -15.74
N PRO A 96 -11.87 2.93 -16.08
CA PRO A 96 -11.43 4.32 -15.89
C PRO A 96 -12.45 5.31 -16.45
N THR A 97 -12.61 6.44 -15.76
CA THR A 97 -13.52 7.51 -16.18
C THR A 97 -12.79 8.51 -17.09
N ALA A 98 -13.48 9.16 -18.03
CA ALA A 98 -12.87 10.23 -18.84
C ALA A 98 -12.60 11.54 -18.06
N THR A 99 -12.98 11.56 -16.77
CA THR A 99 -12.73 12.66 -15.84
C THR A 99 -12.32 12.11 -14.47
N PRO A 100 -11.14 11.44 -14.35
CA PRO A 100 -10.70 10.86 -13.08
C PRO A 100 -10.67 11.92 -11.98
N SER A 101 -11.32 11.67 -10.85
CA SER A 101 -11.19 12.59 -9.71
C SER A 101 -9.80 12.47 -9.09
N LEU A 102 -9.25 13.57 -8.56
CA LEU A 102 -7.93 13.56 -7.91
C LEU A 102 -7.86 12.55 -6.77
N ASP A 103 -8.96 12.37 -6.03
CA ASP A 103 -8.99 11.43 -4.89
C ASP A 103 -8.94 9.97 -5.35
N GLN A 104 -9.60 9.61 -6.45
CA GLN A 104 -9.45 8.28 -7.06
C GLN A 104 -7.99 8.03 -7.49
N VAL A 105 -7.34 9.02 -8.10
CA VAL A 105 -5.94 8.90 -8.53
C VAL A 105 -4.98 8.82 -7.33
N ARG A 106 -5.19 9.64 -6.29
CA ARG A 106 -4.40 9.61 -5.03
C ARG A 106 -4.51 8.26 -4.33
N ASN A 107 -5.67 7.62 -4.40
CA ASN A 107 -5.88 6.29 -3.83
C ASN A 107 -5.44 5.15 -4.76
N GLY A 108 -4.97 5.47 -5.97
CA GLY A 108 -4.50 4.49 -6.96
C GLY A 108 -5.60 3.76 -7.71
N LEU A 109 -6.85 4.20 -7.59
CA LEU A 109 -8.02 3.58 -8.20
C LEU A 109 -8.18 3.98 -9.67
N ASP A 110 -7.77 5.19 -10.03
CA ASP A 110 -7.83 5.73 -11.39
C ASP A 110 -6.49 6.41 -11.78
N TYR A 111 -6.37 6.90 -13.02
CA TYR A 111 -5.20 7.63 -13.52
C TYR A 111 -5.56 8.51 -14.70
N TYR A 112 -4.82 9.61 -14.91
CA TYR A 112 -5.02 10.45 -16.10
C TYR A 112 -4.26 9.91 -17.30
N HIS A 113 -4.93 9.86 -18.45
CA HIS A 113 -4.36 9.41 -19.72
C HIS A 113 -4.92 10.17 -20.91
N SER A 114 -4.38 9.87 -22.10
CA SER A 114 -4.77 10.52 -23.36
C SER A 114 -6.29 10.53 -23.55
N GLY A 115 -6.84 11.71 -23.85
CA GLY A 115 -8.27 11.92 -24.06
C GLY A 115 -9.06 12.42 -22.85
N ASP A 116 -8.51 12.35 -21.64
CA ASP A 116 -9.18 12.87 -20.44
C ASP A 116 -9.35 14.39 -20.50
N THR A 117 -10.37 14.90 -19.83
CA THR A 117 -10.69 16.34 -19.84
C THR A 117 -11.13 16.88 -18.47
N GLY A 118 -11.42 18.18 -18.41
CA GLY A 118 -12.04 18.82 -17.24
C GLY A 118 -11.06 19.38 -16.21
N THR A 119 -11.63 19.79 -15.07
CA THR A 119 -10.91 20.42 -13.95
C THR A 119 -9.71 19.62 -13.45
N PRO A 120 -9.77 18.27 -13.33
CA PRO A 120 -8.62 17.52 -12.85
C PRO A 120 -7.41 17.55 -13.80
N VAL A 121 -7.61 17.52 -15.13
CA VAL A 121 -6.51 17.69 -16.11
C VAL A 121 -5.89 19.09 -16.01
N THR A 122 -6.72 20.11 -15.80
CA THR A 122 -6.25 21.49 -15.53
C THR A 122 -5.40 21.54 -14.26
N THR A 123 -5.73 20.74 -13.25
CA THR A 123 -4.93 20.63 -12.02
C THR A 123 -3.56 20.00 -12.30
N ILE A 124 -3.47 18.92 -13.07
CA ILE A 124 -2.20 18.30 -13.47
C ILE A 124 -1.32 19.31 -14.22
N ARG A 125 -1.89 20.01 -15.21
CA ARG A 125 -1.20 21.07 -15.97
C ARG A 125 -0.67 22.18 -15.04
N THR A 126 -1.48 22.59 -14.06
CA THR A 126 -1.07 23.60 -13.06
C THR A 126 0.09 23.10 -12.19
N LEU A 127 0.01 21.87 -11.69
CA LEU A 127 1.07 21.27 -10.88
C LEU A 127 2.38 21.14 -11.67
N LEU A 128 2.31 20.73 -12.94
CA LEU A 128 3.48 20.66 -13.83
C LEU A 128 4.12 22.04 -14.03
N ASN A 129 3.32 23.06 -14.35
CA ASN A 129 3.80 24.44 -14.49
C ASN A 129 4.45 24.94 -13.19
N ASN A 130 3.85 24.68 -12.03
CA ASN A 130 4.42 25.02 -10.72
C ASN A 130 5.76 24.31 -10.43
N LYS A 131 5.99 23.15 -11.06
CA LYS A 131 7.25 22.40 -11.01
C LYS A 131 8.26 22.81 -12.10
N GLY A 132 7.92 23.81 -12.92
CA GLY A 132 8.78 24.30 -14.01
C GLY A 132 8.66 23.51 -15.32
N TYR A 133 7.65 22.64 -15.45
CA TYR A 133 7.37 21.88 -16.67
C TYR A 133 6.29 22.61 -17.47
N THR A 134 6.73 23.50 -18.36
CA THR A 134 5.85 24.36 -19.14
C THR A 134 4.88 23.56 -20.01
N CYS A 135 3.59 23.81 -19.83
CA CYS A 135 2.53 23.29 -20.69
C CYS A 135 1.36 24.28 -20.72
N ALA A 136 0.46 24.15 -21.69
CA ALA A 136 -0.78 24.95 -21.70
C ALA A 136 -1.55 24.76 -20.38
N SER A 137 -2.08 25.86 -19.83
CA SER A 137 -2.74 25.86 -18.51
C SER A 137 -4.08 25.11 -18.48
N THR A 138 -4.74 24.99 -19.62
CA THR A 138 -6.03 24.30 -19.80
C THR A 138 -5.99 23.40 -21.03
N GLY A 139 -6.93 22.46 -21.12
CA GLY A 139 -7.06 21.57 -22.27
C GLY A 139 -7.32 20.13 -21.85
N SER A 140 -7.44 19.25 -22.84
CA SER A 140 -7.49 17.80 -22.64
C SER A 140 -6.12 17.25 -22.23
N TYR A 141 -6.05 15.98 -21.87
CA TYR A 141 -4.79 15.26 -21.73
C TYR A 141 -4.33 14.85 -23.13
N ASP A 142 -3.66 15.76 -23.83
CA ASP A 142 -3.24 15.61 -25.22
C ASP A 142 -1.82 15.03 -25.35
N ALA A 143 -1.37 14.81 -26.59
CA ALA A 143 -0.04 14.24 -26.87
C ALA A 143 1.11 15.12 -26.33
N ASP A 144 0.93 16.44 -26.31
CA ASP A 144 1.92 17.36 -25.75
C ASP A 144 2.01 17.20 -24.24
N LEU A 145 0.88 17.15 -23.53
CA LEU A 145 0.86 16.91 -22.09
C LEU A 145 1.45 15.54 -21.73
N VAL A 146 1.17 14.49 -22.52
CA VAL A 146 1.79 13.16 -22.36
C VAL A 146 3.32 13.28 -22.36
N ASN A 147 3.90 14.02 -23.31
CA ASN A 147 5.34 14.21 -23.39
C ASN A 147 5.90 15.01 -22.20
N VAL A 148 5.20 16.06 -21.77
CA VAL A 148 5.58 16.83 -20.57
C VAL A 148 5.57 15.96 -19.32
N VAL A 149 4.57 15.10 -19.17
CA VAL A 149 4.47 14.14 -18.05
C VAL A 149 5.61 13.12 -18.11
N LYS A 150 5.96 12.60 -19.30
CA LYS A 150 7.14 11.71 -19.46
C LYS A 150 8.43 12.37 -19.01
N SER A 151 8.66 13.64 -19.37
CA SER A 151 9.83 14.40 -18.93
C SER A 151 9.86 14.56 -17.41
N PHE A 152 8.73 14.91 -16.79
CA PHE A 152 8.59 15.00 -15.34
C PHE A 152 8.87 13.65 -14.66
N GLN A 153 8.25 12.57 -15.15
CA GLN A 153 8.42 11.22 -14.61
C GLN A 153 9.90 10.79 -14.65
N THR A 154 10.58 10.97 -15.77
CA THR A 154 12.01 10.66 -15.93
C THR A 154 12.86 11.44 -14.92
N ALA A 155 12.64 12.74 -14.80
CA ALA A 155 13.39 13.58 -13.87
C ALA A 155 13.16 13.20 -12.40
N MET A 156 11.96 12.71 -12.07
CA MET A 156 11.61 12.25 -10.73
C MET A 156 12.01 10.78 -10.46
N GLY A 157 12.57 10.06 -11.43
CA GLY A 157 12.92 8.65 -11.27
C GLY A 157 11.72 7.70 -11.24
N LEU A 158 10.61 8.10 -11.87
CA LEU A 158 9.39 7.31 -12.02
C LEU A 158 9.37 6.61 -13.40
N SER A 159 8.47 5.64 -13.58
CA SER A 159 8.17 5.08 -14.91
C SER A 159 7.70 6.18 -15.86
N SER A 160 8.37 6.35 -17.00
CA SER A 160 8.09 7.39 -18.00
C SER A 160 7.05 6.94 -19.04
N ASP A 161 5.85 6.57 -18.57
CA ASP A 161 4.76 6.09 -19.43
C ASP A 161 3.87 7.22 -19.99
N GLY A 162 3.99 8.44 -19.43
CA GLY A 162 3.21 9.61 -19.82
C GLY A 162 1.78 9.62 -19.28
N SER A 163 1.41 8.70 -18.39
CA SER A 163 0.12 8.70 -17.67
C SER A 163 0.32 9.23 -16.25
N ALA A 164 -0.58 10.07 -15.75
CA ALA A 164 -0.48 10.58 -14.39
C ALA A 164 -1.30 9.73 -13.42
N GLY A 165 -0.70 8.62 -12.97
CA GLY A 165 -1.23 7.76 -11.91
C GLY A 165 -0.82 8.21 -10.50
N GLN A 166 -1.12 7.37 -9.49
CA GLN A 166 -0.89 7.67 -8.07
C GLN A 166 0.51 8.19 -7.75
N GLY A 167 1.57 7.51 -8.22
CA GLY A 167 2.95 7.91 -7.97
C GLY A 167 3.32 9.24 -8.63
N THR A 168 2.87 9.46 -9.87
CA THR A 168 3.09 10.72 -10.59
C THR A 168 2.37 11.88 -9.92
N LEU A 169 1.10 11.71 -9.56
CA LEU A 169 0.34 12.73 -8.84
C LEU A 169 0.96 13.02 -7.46
N ALA A 170 1.34 11.99 -6.72
CA ALA A 170 1.99 12.16 -5.42
C ALA A 170 3.31 12.95 -5.53
N ALA A 171 4.11 12.72 -6.57
CA ALA A 171 5.34 13.48 -6.82
C ALA A 171 5.06 14.93 -7.27
N LEU A 172 4.01 15.16 -8.07
CA LEU A 172 3.58 16.50 -8.47
C LEU A 172 3.13 17.32 -7.24
N GLU A 173 2.41 16.69 -6.31
CA GLU A 173 1.90 17.31 -5.09
C GLU A 173 2.95 17.48 -3.98
N ASP A 174 4.13 16.87 -4.09
CA ASP A 174 5.16 16.93 -3.05
C ASP A 174 5.81 18.31 -2.98
N THR A 175 5.49 19.10 -1.96
CA THR A 175 6.03 20.45 -1.76
C THR A 175 7.20 20.50 -0.77
N ILE A 176 7.51 19.40 -0.10
CA ILE A 176 8.59 19.33 0.89
C ILE A 176 9.92 19.07 0.16
N SER A 177 10.99 19.79 0.51
CA SER A 177 12.31 19.55 -0.11
C SER A 177 12.92 18.21 0.31
N ASP A 178 13.87 17.73 -0.48
CA ASP A 178 14.58 16.46 -0.24
C ASP A 178 15.44 16.45 1.03
N THR A 179 15.62 17.60 1.69
CA THR A 179 16.34 17.75 2.96
C THR A 179 15.41 18.04 4.15
N ALA A 180 14.16 18.46 3.90
CA ALA A 180 13.22 18.92 4.93
C ALA A 180 12.30 17.80 5.47
N TRP A 181 12.44 16.57 4.97
CA TRP A 181 11.68 15.41 5.45
C TRP A 181 12.06 14.96 6.87
N LEU A 182 13.22 15.40 7.39
CA LEU A 182 13.63 15.22 8.78
C LEU A 182 14.07 16.57 9.32
N SER A 183 13.38 17.06 10.34
CA SER A 183 13.71 18.33 11.00
C SER A 183 13.64 18.17 12.50
N SER A 184 14.71 18.55 13.21
CA SER A 184 14.80 18.48 14.68
C SER A 184 14.36 17.12 15.26
N GLY A 185 14.77 16.02 14.63
CA GLY A 185 14.41 14.65 15.05
C GLY A 185 12.96 14.26 14.79
N THR A 186 12.21 15.04 14.00
CA THR A 186 10.84 14.72 13.58
C THR A 186 10.82 14.34 12.11
N VAL A 187 10.33 13.15 11.81
CA VAL A 187 10.18 12.59 10.46
C VAL A 187 8.84 13.03 9.85
N ASN A 188 8.89 13.52 8.62
CA ASN A 188 7.75 13.91 7.81
C ASN A 188 7.98 13.50 6.34
N LEU A 189 7.76 12.22 6.05
CA LEU A 189 7.78 11.67 4.70
C LEU A 189 6.47 12.00 3.98
N THR A 190 6.55 12.24 2.67
CA THR A 190 5.39 12.47 1.80
C THR A 190 5.22 11.30 0.84
N ALA A 191 3.99 11.10 0.33
CA ALA A 191 3.72 10.09 -0.69
C ALA A 191 4.60 10.29 -1.94
N GLY A 192 4.89 11.54 -2.34
CA GLY A 192 5.78 11.81 -3.46
C GLY A 192 7.23 11.38 -3.24
N LYS A 193 7.77 11.54 -2.02
CA LYS A 193 9.08 10.96 -1.67
C LYS A 193 9.05 9.45 -1.74
N LEU A 194 8.01 8.83 -1.17
CA LEU A 194 7.85 7.38 -1.20
C LEU A 194 7.74 6.85 -2.65
N ALA A 195 7.01 7.54 -3.52
CA ALA A 195 6.90 7.19 -4.94
C ALA A 195 8.26 7.28 -5.64
N ARG A 196 9.04 8.34 -5.38
CA ARG A 196 10.38 8.56 -5.96
C ARG A 196 11.42 7.55 -5.48
N VAL A 197 11.29 7.01 -4.26
CA VAL A 197 12.12 5.87 -3.81
C VAL A 197 11.56 4.52 -4.28
N GLY A 198 10.49 4.53 -5.05
CA GLY A 198 9.87 3.37 -5.70
C GLY A 198 8.95 2.55 -4.82
N PHE A 199 8.33 3.12 -3.78
CA PHE A 199 7.12 2.53 -3.20
C PHE A 199 5.93 2.69 -4.15
N LYS A 200 4.95 1.78 -4.07
CA LYS A 200 3.75 1.75 -4.91
C LYS A 200 2.51 1.42 -4.07
N ASN A 201 1.32 1.62 -4.66
CA ASN A 201 0.03 1.13 -4.16
C ASN A 201 -0.30 1.58 -2.73
N ILE A 202 -0.41 0.64 -1.79
CA ILE A 202 -0.94 0.85 -0.44
C ILE A 202 -0.11 1.89 0.30
N LEU A 203 1.22 1.82 0.21
CA LEU A 203 2.14 2.72 0.91
C LEU A 203 2.14 4.16 0.37
N LEU A 204 1.54 4.41 -0.79
CA LEU A 204 1.40 5.77 -1.33
C LEU A 204 0.10 6.45 -0.89
N ARG A 205 -0.84 5.72 -0.26
CA ARG A 205 -2.05 6.33 0.30
C ARG A 205 -1.71 7.22 1.49
N ARG A 206 -2.28 8.42 1.53
CA ARG A 206 -1.92 9.48 2.49
C ARG A 206 -2.10 9.08 3.95
N ASP A 207 -3.15 8.30 4.25
CA ASP A 207 -3.39 7.77 5.60
C ASP A 207 -2.34 6.73 6.00
N ILE A 208 -1.89 5.88 5.07
CA ILE A 208 -0.81 4.92 5.30
C ILE A 208 0.54 5.61 5.50
N VAL A 209 0.84 6.66 4.73
CA VAL A 209 2.03 7.51 4.95
C VAL A 209 1.99 8.17 6.33
N THR A 210 0.81 8.58 6.79
CA THR A 210 0.62 9.14 8.14
C THR A 210 0.95 8.09 9.20
N LEU A 211 0.47 6.85 9.06
CA LEU A 211 0.79 5.75 9.98
C LEU A 211 2.29 5.41 9.99
N LEU A 212 2.97 5.51 8.84
CA LEU A 212 4.43 5.34 8.74
C LEU A 212 5.18 6.44 9.51
N ASN A 213 4.83 7.71 9.28
CA ASN A 213 5.45 8.81 10.01
C ASN A 213 5.20 8.69 11.52
N ASN A 214 3.98 8.34 11.94
CA ASN A 214 3.65 8.13 13.34
C ASN A 214 4.51 7.03 13.97
N ALA A 215 4.68 5.91 13.28
CA ALA A 215 5.52 4.81 13.75
C ALA A 215 6.99 5.23 13.90
N LEU A 216 7.57 5.88 12.87
CA LEU A 216 8.96 6.33 12.90
C LEU A 216 9.23 7.29 14.07
N ASN A 217 8.33 8.25 14.28
CA ASN A 217 8.45 9.25 15.35
C ASN A 217 8.21 8.64 16.74
N THR A 218 7.17 7.83 16.92
CA THR A 218 6.82 7.20 18.21
C THR A 218 7.91 6.26 18.69
N HIS A 219 8.54 5.52 17.77
CA HIS A 219 9.53 4.49 18.08
C HIS A 219 10.98 4.96 17.94
N SER A 220 11.21 6.29 17.93
CA SER A 220 12.54 6.90 17.89
C SER A 220 13.42 6.41 16.72
N ILE A 221 12.79 6.16 15.58
CA ILE A 221 13.45 5.82 14.31
C ILE A 221 13.60 7.14 13.55
N ASN A 222 14.42 8.04 14.09
CA ASN A 222 14.36 9.47 13.77
C ASN A 222 15.72 10.10 13.44
N THR A 223 16.71 9.29 13.07
CA THR A 223 17.92 9.77 12.39
C THR A 223 17.84 9.47 10.90
N LYS A 224 18.60 10.20 10.06
CA LYS A 224 18.61 9.94 8.62
C LYS A 224 18.93 8.48 8.30
N GLU A 225 19.95 7.94 8.95
CA GLU A 225 20.39 6.56 8.74
C GLU A 225 19.32 5.55 9.17
N LYS A 226 18.74 5.71 10.37
CA LYS A 226 17.70 4.80 10.88
C LYS A 226 16.47 4.77 9.98
N VAL A 227 15.98 5.93 9.53
CA VAL A 227 14.81 5.99 8.64
C VAL A 227 15.09 5.32 7.30
N LYS A 228 16.25 5.60 6.68
CA LYS A 228 16.62 5.01 5.40
C LYS A 228 16.74 3.49 5.48
N GLN A 229 17.36 2.99 6.55
CA GLN A 229 17.47 1.55 6.81
C GLN A 229 16.09 0.92 7.06
N PHE A 230 15.24 1.54 7.89
CA PHE A 230 13.88 1.07 8.13
C PHE A 230 13.08 0.95 6.83
N LEU A 231 13.09 2.01 6.00
CA LEU A 231 12.41 2.01 4.70
C LEU A 231 12.96 0.95 3.74
N ALA A 232 14.28 0.70 3.75
CA ALA A 232 14.90 -0.32 2.91
C ALA A 232 14.42 -1.73 3.27
N GLN A 233 14.25 -2.01 4.57
CA GLN A 233 13.66 -3.25 5.06
C GLN A 233 12.18 -3.31 4.67
N CYS A 234 11.40 -2.26 4.93
CA CYS A 234 9.98 -2.21 4.57
C CYS A 234 9.74 -2.47 3.08
N LYS A 235 10.56 -1.88 2.21
CA LYS A 235 10.47 -2.07 0.77
C LYS A 235 10.66 -3.54 0.36
N ALA A 236 11.53 -4.28 1.04
CA ALA A 236 11.70 -5.71 0.80
C ALA A 236 10.55 -6.56 1.38
N GLU A 237 10.06 -6.22 2.58
CA GLU A 237 8.99 -6.99 3.25
C GLU A 237 7.60 -6.84 2.59
N THR A 238 7.37 -5.73 1.87
CA THR A 238 6.03 -5.37 1.37
C THR A 238 5.90 -5.42 -0.15
N ASP A 239 6.89 -5.98 -0.86
CA ASP A 239 7.03 -5.82 -2.32
C ASP A 239 6.93 -4.34 -2.72
N SER A 240 7.75 -3.49 -2.11
CA SER A 240 7.72 -2.05 -2.29
C SER A 240 6.36 -1.40 -1.99
N GLY A 241 5.65 -1.87 -0.98
CA GLY A 241 4.37 -1.31 -0.54
C GLY A 241 3.13 -1.85 -1.24
N ALA A 242 3.30 -2.92 -2.03
CA ALA A 242 2.22 -3.60 -2.71
C ALA A 242 1.34 -4.40 -1.74
N SER A 243 1.92 -5.05 -0.72
CA SER A 243 1.17 -5.87 0.23
C SER A 243 1.57 -5.61 1.67
N LEU A 244 0.57 -5.59 2.56
CA LEU A 244 0.74 -5.52 4.01
C LEU A 244 0.53 -6.86 4.71
N VAL A 245 0.10 -7.87 3.98
CA VAL A 245 -0.05 -9.25 4.45
C VAL A 245 0.76 -10.18 3.56
N GLU A 246 1.25 -11.27 4.12
CA GLU A 246 1.92 -12.31 3.33
C GLU A 246 0.98 -12.87 2.25
N TYR A 247 1.48 -13.08 1.02
CA TYR A 247 0.65 -13.46 -0.13
C TYR A 247 -0.09 -14.80 0.03
N ILE A 248 0.40 -15.72 0.87
CA ILE A 248 -0.22 -17.02 1.11
C ILE A 248 -1.33 -16.98 2.17
N TYR A 249 -1.44 -15.89 2.93
CA TYR A 249 -2.46 -15.74 3.97
C TYR A 249 -3.86 -15.64 3.36
N ARG A 250 -4.84 -16.30 4.00
CA ARG A 250 -6.25 -16.33 3.58
C ARG A 250 -7.14 -16.13 4.81
N PRO A 251 -7.72 -14.93 5.01
CA PRO A 251 -8.60 -14.66 6.15
C PRO A 251 -9.75 -15.65 6.25
N GLY A 252 -10.10 -16.06 7.47
CA GLY A 252 -11.24 -16.95 7.71
C GLY A 252 -10.99 -18.43 7.37
N THR A 253 -9.74 -18.83 7.17
CA THR A 253 -9.35 -20.22 6.87
C THR A 253 -8.26 -20.72 7.81
N THR A 254 -8.21 -22.04 8.01
CA THR A 254 -7.10 -22.69 8.72
C THR A 254 -5.88 -22.74 7.79
N GLY A 255 -4.86 -21.96 8.12
CA GLY A 255 -3.60 -21.93 7.38
C GLY A 255 -2.81 -23.23 7.47
N THR A 256 -1.94 -23.48 6.49
CA THR A 256 -1.08 -24.69 6.43
C THR A 256 0.38 -24.43 6.81
N ALA A 257 0.78 -23.16 6.95
CA ALA A 257 2.12 -22.80 7.36
C ALA A 257 2.35 -23.13 8.85
N SER A 258 3.59 -23.44 9.22
CA SER A 258 3.95 -23.75 10.62
C SER A 258 3.73 -22.59 11.60
N TYR A 259 3.67 -21.36 11.08
CA TYR A 259 3.38 -20.14 11.81
C TYR A 259 1.92 -19.68 11.66
N ALA A 260 1.06 -20.46 10.98
CA ALA A 260 -0.37 -20.17 10.92
C ALA A 260 -1.00 -20.19 12.33
N PRO A 261 -1.96 -19.30 12.64
CA PRO A 261 -2.57 -18.30 11.76
C PRO A 261 -1.85 -16.92 11.79
N TYR A 262 -0.65 -16.84 12.35
CA TYR A 262 0.12 -15.62 12.59
C TYR A 262 1.19 -15.40 11.51
N TYR A 263 0.70 -15.14 10.30
CA TYR A 263 1.48 -14.82 9.11
C TYR A 263 2.10 -13.42 9.20
N GLY A 264 2.95 -13.07 8.24
CA GLY A 264 3.52 -11.73 8.16
C GLY A 264 2.45 -10.63 7.98
N ALA A 265 2.51 -9.61 8.86
CA ALA A 265 1.63 -8.44 8.81
C ALA A 265 2.37 -7.09 8.98
N GLY A 266 1.90 -6.06 8.29
CA GLY A 266 2.38 -4.68 8.41
C GLY A 266 3.70 -4.42 7.65
N PHE A 267 4.32 -3.27 7.93
CA PHE A 267 5.47 -2.80 7.14
C PHE A 267 6.73 -3.65 7.29
N LEU A 268 6.86 -4.40 8.38
CA LEU A 268 7.97 -5.34 8.62
C LEU A 268 7.51 -6.80 8.80
N GLN A 269 6.31 -7.14 8.31
CA GLN A 269 5.78 -8.51 8.30
C GLN A 269 5.93 -9.22 9.66
N LEU A 270 5.36 -8.64 10.73
CA LEU A 270 5.29 -9.28 12.06
C LEU A 270 4.73 -10.69 11.90
N THR A 271 5.47 -11.71 12.35
CA THR A 271 5.17 -13.14 12.13
C THR A 271 5.37 -13.93 13.43
N TRP A 272 4.75 -15.11 13.54
CA TRP A 272 4.84 -16.06 14.65
C TRP A 272 4.02 -15.70 15.90
N SER A 273 3.46 -16.75 16.52
CA SER A 273 2.61 -16.64 17.72
C SER A 273 3.24 -15.84 18.85
N ASP A 274 4.55 -16.01 19.10
CA ASP A 274 5.25 -15.34 20.20
C ASP A 274 5.30 -13.82 20.01
N ALA A 275 5.57 -13.38 18.78
CA ALA A 275 5.67 -11.96 18.45
C ALA A 275 4.28 -11.31 18.48
N TYR A 276 3.27 -11.98 17.92
CA TYR A 276 1.86 -11.54 18.02
C TYR A 276 1.38 -11.48 19.47
N THR A 277 1.75 -12.45 20.31
CA THR A 277 1.36 -12.48 21.73
C THR A 277 1.94 -11.31 22.49
N GLN A 278 3.23 -11.02 22.27
CA GLN A 278 3.89 -9.88 22.91
C GLN A 278 3.37 -8.54 22.37
N TYR A 279 3.07 -8.46 21.07
CA TYR A 279 2.48 -7.27 20.49
C TYR A 279 1.06 -7.03 21.01
N LYS A 280 0.26 -8.09 21.18
CA LYS A 280 -1.05 -8.02 21.85
C LYS A 280 -0.91 -7.51 23.28
N ALA A 281 0.09 -7.96 24.03
CA ALA A 281 0.34 -7.47 25.38
C ALA A 281 0.72 -5.98 25.39
N TYR A 282 1.49 -5.53 24.40
CA TYR A 282 1.84 -4.11 24.23
C TYR A 282 0.64 -3.23 23.85
N LYS A 283 -0.19 -3.67 22.90
CA LYS A 283 -1.33 -2.88 22.39
C LYS A 283 -2.59 -2.96 23.24
N GLY A 284 -2.80 -4.08 23.93
CA GLY A 284 -4.02 -4.38 24.66
C GLY A 284 -5.22 -4.80 23.78
N ASP A 285 -5.04 -4.96 22.47
CA ASP A 285 -6.12 -5.34 21.55
C ASP A 285 -6.19 -6.87 21.37
N SER A 286 -7.30 -7.48 21.78
CA SER A 286 -7.50 -8.92 21.66
C SER A 286 -7.57 -9.43 20.23
N LYS A 287 -7.96 -8.58 19.26
CA LYS A 287 -8.07 -8.96 17.84
C LYS A 287 -6.72 -9.25 17.19
N ILE A 288 -5.62 -8.86 17.83
CA ILE A 288 -4.26 -9.25 17.44
C ILE A 288 -4.05 -10.77 17.59
N LEU A 289 -4.84 -11.47 18.41
CA LEU A 289 -4.72 -12.93 18.56
C LEU A 289 -6.00 -13.69 18.20
N SER A 290 -7.17 -13.10 18.40
CA SER A 290 -8.42 -13.85 18.39
C SER A 290 -9.55 -13.09 17.69
N PRO A 291 -10.30 -13.72 16.78
CA PRO A 291 -10.06 -15.06 16.22
C PRO A 291 -8.78 -15.12 15.38
N GLY A 292 -8.02 -16.22 15.51
CA GLY A 292 -6.67 -16.33 14.93
C GLY A 292 -6.66 -16.19 13.42
N GLU A 293 -7.66 -16.74 12.74
CA GLU A 293 -7.81 -16.70 11.28
C GLU A 293 -8.02 -15.29 10.70
N TYR A 294 -8.28 -14.27 11.54
CA TYR A 294 -8.35 -12.86 11.16
C TYR A 294 -7.25 -11.98 11.77
N ALA A 295 -6.45 -12.52 12.70
CA ALA A 295 -5.44 -11.76 13.44
C ALA A 295 -4.40 -11.08 12.54
N THR A 296 -3.90 -11.80 11.53
CA THR A 296 -2.93 -11.26 10.56
C THR A 296 -3.52 -10.07 9.80
N GLN A 297 -4.74 -10.21 9.26
CA GLN A 297 -5.43 -9.11 8.56
C GLN A 297 -5.61 -7.91 9.48
N HIS A 298 -6.03 -8.16 10.73
CA HIS A 298 -6.26 -7.11 11.70
C HIS A 298 -5.00 -6.29 11.98
N VAL A 299 -3.86 -6.95 12.27
CA VAL A 299 -2.58 -6.25 12.49
C VAL A 299 -2.16 -5.44 11.26
N ALA A 300 -2.30 -6.01 10.06
CA ALA A 300 -1.91 -5.34 8.82
C ALA A 300 -2.75 -4.11 8.50
N ILE A 301 -4.02 -4.05 8.91
CA ILE A 301 -4.91 -2.92 8.65
C ILE A 301 -4.87 -1.89 9.78
N ALA A 302 -5.04 -2.34 11.02
CA ALA A 302 -5.16 -1.45 12.17
C ALA A 302 -3.80 -0.89 12.62
N TYR A 303 -2.72 -1.67 12.46
CA TYR A 303 -1.41 -1.35 13.02
C TYR A 303 -0.21 -1.61 12.08
N PRO A 304 -0.27 -1.30 10.77
CA PRO A 304 0.82 -1.65 9.84
C PRO A 304 2.15 -0.97 10.19
N GLY A 305 2.10 0.29 10.62
CA GLY A 305 3.28 1.04 11.04
C GLY A 305 3.67 0.78 12.49
N ASP A 306 2.70 0.82 13.41
CA ASP A 306 2.99 0.70 14.84
C ASP A 306 3.57 -0.67 15.20
N SER A 307 3.09 -1.76 14.58
CA SER A 307 3.66 -3.10 14.77
C SER A 307 5.12 -3.18 14.31
N ALA A 308 5.45 -2.55 13.17
CA ALA A 308 6.81 -2.48 12.66
C ALA A 308 7.72 -1.62 13.54
N GLY A 309 7.23 -0.47 14.02
CA GLY A 309 7.97 0.40 14.93
C GLY A 309 8.24 -0.26 16.29
N TRP A 310 7.22 -0.91 16.87
CA TRP A 310 7.36 -1.69 18.11
C TRP A 310 8.34 -2.86 17.91
N PHE A 311 8.22 -3.58 16.79
CA PHE A 311 9.14 -4.68 16.48
C PHE A 311 10.59 -4.19 16.44
N TRP A 312 10.82 -3.06 15.75
CA TRP A 312 12.13 -2.45 15.60
C TRP A 312 12.72 -1.98 16.94
N ASN A 313 11.97 -1.16 17.69
CA ASN A 313 12.48 -0.46 18.85
C ASN A 313 12.38 -1.27 20.13
N THR A 314 11.26 -1.94 20.36
CA THR A 314 10.98 -2.65 21.62
C THR A 314 11.36 -4.11 21.52
N TYR A 315 10.82 -4.84 20.54
CA TYR A 315 10.97 -6.29 20.47
C TYR A 315 12.39 -6.72 20.12
N LYS A 316 13.00 -6.07 19.13
CA LYS A 316 14.36 -6.38 18.68
C LYS A 316 15.42 -5.39 19.16
N SER A 317 15.02 -4.27 19.75
CA SER A 317 15.94 -3.26 20.30
C SER A 317 16.97 -2.74 19.29
N PHE A 318 16.60 -2.59 18.01
CA PHE A 318 17.54 -2.16 16.96
C PHE A 318 18.06 -0.73 17.15
N ASN A 319 17.38 0.09 17.94
CA ASN A 319 17.88 1.41 18.29
C ASN A 319 19.08 1.40 19.26
N ASN A 320 19.36 0.26 19.91
CA ASN A 320 20.49 0.09 20.83
C ASN A 320 21.79 -0.21 20.05
N ASN A 321 22.84 0.58 20.31
CA ASN A 321 24.15 0.42 19.66
C ASN A 321 24.84 -0.92 19.94
N SER A 322 24.50 -1.60 21.04
CA SER A 322 24.98 -2.95 21.32
C SER A 322 24.30 -4.03 20.46
N VAL A 323 23.16 -3.71 19.84
CA VAL A 323 22.42 -4.62 18.95
C VAL A 323 22.77 -4.34 17.49
N VAL A 324 22.83 -3.06 17.11
CA VAL A 324 23.20 -2.61 15.77
C VAL A 324 24.28 -1.54 15.91
N ASP A 325 25.45 -1.77 15.33
CA ASP A 325 26.50 -0.76 15.26
C ASP A 325 26.13 0.33 14.25
N TRP A 326 25.46 1.38 14.73
CA TRP A 326 25.07 2.55 13.94
C TRP A 326 26.23 3.45 13.52
N SER A 327 27.46 3.17 13.97
CA SER A 327 28.68 3.83 13.47
C SER A 327 29.32 3.12 12.28
N GLY A 328 28.84 1.92 11.96
CA GLY A 328 29.31 1.13 10.83
C GLY A 328 28.88 1.69 9.46
N THR A 329 29.27 0.98 8.40
CA THR A 329 28.86 1.35 7.04
C THR A 329 27.37 1.04 6.83
N ALA A 330 26.71 1.77 5.93
CA ALA A 330 25.30 1.50 5.60
C ALA A 330 25.07 0.05 5.14
N GLN A 331 26.05 -0.56 4.45
CA GLN A 331 25.97 -1.96 4.04
C GLN A 331 26.08 -2.94 5.21
N SER A 332 26.98 -2.69 6.17
CA SER A 332 27.11 -3.56 7.36
C SER A 332 25.88 -3.44 8.26
N ILE A 333 25.36 -2.22 8.45
CA ILE A 333 24.10 -1.97 9.18
C ILE A 333 22.95 -2.72 8.51
N CYS A 334 22.79 -2.56 7.19
CA CYS A 334 21.73 -3.23 6.43
C CYS A 334 21.83 -4.76 6.53
N THR A 335 23.04 -5.32 6.48
CA THR A 335 23.26 -6.78 6.61
C THR A 335 22.88 -7.29 8.00
N THR A 336 23.27 -6.57 9.06
CA THR A 336 22.88 -6.89 10.44
C THR A 336 21.37 -6.84 10.63
N LEU A 337 20.72 -5.77 10.16
CA LEU A 337 19.26 -5.62 10.25
C LEU A 337 18.54 -6.75 9.50
N THR A 338 18.95 -7.03 8.27
CA THR A 338 18.36 -8.10 7.45
C THR A 338 18.42 -9.45 8.16
N THR A 339 19.57 -9.76 8.76
CA THR A 339 19.80 -11.01 9.49
C THR A 339 18.90 -11.11 10.72
N LYS A 340 18.74 -10.01 11.47
CA LYS A 340 17.91 -9.99 12.70
C LYS A 340 16.41 -9.94 12.43
N ILE A 341 15.99 -9.41 11.27
CA ILE A 341 14.59 -9.35 10.85
C ILE A 341 14.16 -10.71 10.27
N THR A 342 14.95 -11.27 9.35
CA THR A 342 14.54 -12.44 8.56
C THR A 342 15.12 -13.77 9.06
N GLY A 343 16.10 -13.72 9.98
CA GLY A 343 16.88 -14.89 10.39
C GLY A 343 18.00 -15.27 9.41
N SER A 344 18.20 -14.51 8.33
CA SER A 344 19.20 -14.79 7.29
C SER A 344 19.77 -13.50 6.68
N SER A 345 21.01 -13.55 6.19
CA SER A 345 21.64 -12.43 5.48
C SER A 345 21.43 -12.49 3.96
N SER A 346 20.78 -13.53 3.41
CA SER A 346 20.67 -13.75 1.97
C SER A 346 20.01 -12.59 1.20
N GLY A 347 19.09 -11.87 1.84
CA GLY A 347 18.42 -10.70 1.26
C GLY A 347 19.16 -9.37 1.42
N ALA A 348 20.34 -9.34 2.03
CA ALA A 348 21.00 -8.11 2.46
C ALA A 348 21.41 -7.22 1.28
N THR A 349 21.93 -7.80 0.19
CA THR A 349 22.31 -7.06 -1.02
C THR A 349 21.12 -6.33 -1.63
N THR A 350 19.97 -7.00 -1.78
CA THR A 350 18.74 -6.39 -2.31
C THR A 350 18.28 -5.22 -1.43
N ARG A 351 18.31 -5.39 -0.10
CA ARG A 351 17.93 -4.33 0.85
C ARG A 351 18.93 -3.18 0.85
N TYR A 352 20.21 -3.45 0.65
CA TYR A 352 21.20 -2.39 0.51
C TYR A 352 21.00 -1.59 -0.78
N ASN A 353 20.65 -2.24 -1.90
CA ASN A 353 20.28 -1.54 -3.13
C ASN A 353 19.04 -0.64 -2.91
N ASN A 354 18.05 -1.13 -2.16
CA ASN A 354 16.90 -0.31 -1.75
C ASN A 354 17.35 0.90 -0.92
N TYR A 355 18.24 0.71 0.06
CA TYR A 355 18.81 1.81 0.86
C TYR A 355 19.50 2.88 -0.02
N GLN A 356 20.25 2.46 -1.04
CA GLN A 356 20.93 3.39 -1.96
C GLN A 356 19.92 4.21 -2.76
N GLN A 357 18.86 3.58 -3.30
CA GLN A 357 17.77 4.28 -3.97
C GLN A 357 17.09 5.29 -3.03
N ILE A 358 16.82 4.89 -1.79
CA ILE A 358 16.21 5.76 -0.79
C ILE A 358 17.12 6.95 -0.48
N SER A 359 18.43 6.72 -0.34
CA SER A 359 19.43 7.77 -0.09
C SER A 359 19.60 8.76 -1.25
N ASN A 360 19.23 8.37 -2.47
CA ASN A 360 19.26 9.26 -3.62
C ASN A 360 18.14 10.31 -3.57
N VAL A 361 17.02 10.02 -2.90
CA VAL A 361 15.87 10.93 -2.77
C VAL A 361 15.87 11.63 -1.41
N LEU A 362 16.12 10.89 -0.34
CA LEU A 362 16.11 11.42 1.04
C LEU A 362 17.51 11.93 1.40
N LYS A 363 17.75 13.23 1.19
CA LYS A 363 19.05 13.87 1.42
C LYS A 363 19.29 14.22 2.87
#